data_AF-A0A7S0Z806-F1
#
_entry.id   AF-A0A7S0Z806-F1
#
_cell.length_a   1.000
_cell.length_b   1.000
_cell.length_c   1.000
_cell.angle_alpha   90.00
_cell.angle_beta   90.00
_cell.angle_gamma   90.00
#
_symmetry.space_group_name_H-M   'P 1'
#
loop_
_entity.id
_entity.type
_entity.pdbx_description
1 polymer ?
#
loop_
_entity_poly.entity_id
_entity_poly.type
_entity_poly.pdbx_seq_one_letter_code
_entity_poly.pdbx_strand_id
1 'polypeptide(L)'
;GLTVYRDQEFSADMNSRGVKRIGDVARLRMSQFPQDNGPMAHPIRPESYIKMDNFYTVTIYEKGAEVVRMYETLLGKDGFRKGMDLYFERHDGQAVTTEDFFNAMCDANGADLSSFKPWYSQAGTPNVTVDGSYDAAAKTFALKCSQNVPKTPGQDTKIPVMCPIAVGLVGPDGKDMELTMDAASHGTTAVLRFDQAEATYTFTGVAAKPVPSILRNFSAPVKLTTNLTEDDLVFLMANDSDAFNRWEAGQTLLRGLCLNLIKSGEPFTMPASITDAMRKILSGAKAPDADKAFIARAMMVPGEGELSEFLEQGTVDPAA
;
A
#
# COMPACT_ATOMS: atom_id res chain seq x y z
N GLY A 1 -13.99 -6.08 -8.21
CA GLY A 1 -12.60 -5.99 -8.70
C GLY A 1 -12.44 -5.06 -9.90
N LEU A 2 -12.35 -5.59 -11.12
CA LEU A 2 -11.89 -4.86 -12.31
C LEU A 2 -12.64 -3.55 -12.61
N THR A 3 -13.97 -3.55 -12.53
CA THR A 3 -14.76 -2.32 -12.77
C THR A 3 -14.53 -1.26 -11.70
N VAL A 4 -14.37 -1.66 -10.43
CA VAL A 4 -14.04 -0.74 -9.33
C VAL A 4 -12.66 -0.13 -9.57
N TYR A 5 -11.66 -0.94 -9.93
CA TYR A 5 -10.33 -0.44 -10.29
C TYR A 5 -10.40 0.57 -11.45
N ARG A 6 -11.18 0.29 -12.51
CA ARG A 6 -11.36 1.23 -13.64
C ARG A 6 -12.03 2.53 -13.25
N ASP A 7 -13.03 2.49 -12.36
CA ASP A 7 -13.68 3.69 -11.82
C ASP A 7 -12.73 4.50 -10.92
N GLN A 8 -11.91 3.81 -10.13
CA GLN A 8 -10.86 4.45 -9.34
C GLN A 8 -9.83 5.15 -10.23
N GLU A 9 -9.35 4.48 -11.29
CA GLU A 9 -8.41 5.07 -12.25
C GLU A 9 -9.03 6.23 -13.03
N PHE A 10 -10.28 6.11 -13.47
CA PHE A 10 -11.01 7.23 -14.08
C PHE A 10 -11.08 8.43 -13.15
N SER A 11 -11.48 8.21 -11.90
CA SER A 11 -11.58 9.26 -10.88
C SER A 11 -10.21 9.89 -10.58
N ALA A 12 -9.14 9.09 -10.56
CA ALA A 12 -7.78 9.54 -10.33
C ALA A 12 -7.25 10.39 -11.50
N ASP A 13 -7.51 9.97 -12.75
CA ASP A 13 -7.09 10.66 -13.96
C ASP A 13 -7.85 11.97 -14.18
N MET A 14 -9.13 12.03 -13.79
CA MET A 14 -9.97 13.23 -13.95
C MET A 14 -9.79 14.24 -12.81
N ASN A 15 -9.17 13.86 -11.70
CA ASN A 15 -9.06 14.69 -10.50
C ASN A 15 -7.63 14.64 -9.90
N SER A 16 -7.52 14.38 -8.59
CA SER A 16 -6.25 14.19 -7.89
C SER A 16 -6.03 12.70 -7.62
N ARG A 17 -5.02 12.12 -8.28
CA ARG A 17 -4.59 10.74 -8.07
C ARG A 17 -4.19 10.46 -6.62
N GLY A 18 -3.46 11.39 -5.99
CA GLY A 18 -3.04 11.26 -4.59
C GLY A 18 -4.23 11.21 -3.63
N VAL A 19 -5.16 12.17 -3.76
CA VAL A 19 -6.36 12.21 -2.91
C VAL A 19 -7.24 10.98 -3.12
N LYS A 20 -7.44 10.57 -4.37
CA LYS A 20 -8.24 9.39 -4.70
C LYS A 20 -7.63 8.14 -4.06
N ARG A 21 -6.31 7.92 -4.21
CA ARG A 21 -5.64 6.78 -3.60
C ARG A 21 -5.78 6.76 -2.08
N ILE A 22 -5.56 7.91 -1.44
CA ILE A 22 -5.71 8.05 0.02
C ILE A 22 -7.13 7.62 0.45
N GLY A 23 -8.17 8.08 -0.27
CA GLY A 23 -9.56 7.72 0.02
C GLY A 23 -9.83 6.22 -0.11
N ASP A 24 -9.32 5.60 -1.18
CA ASP A 24 -9.52 4.17 -1.44
C ASP A 24 -8.83 3.30 -0.38
N VAL A 25 -7.58 3.64 -0.02
CA VAL A 25 -6.82 2.91 1.01
C VAL A 25 -7.43 3.12 2.40
N ALA A 26 -7.89 4.33 2.73
CA ALA A 26 -8.58 4.59 3.99
C ALA A 26 -9.85 3.73 4.11
N ARG A 27 -10.67 3.65 3.05
CA ARG A 27 -11.86 2.77 3.02
C ARG A 27 -11.48 1.30 3.19
N LEU A 28 -10.41 0.85 2.51
CA LEU A 28 -9.93 -0.52 2.64
C LEU A 28 -9.53 -0.84 4.09
N ARG A 29 -8.75 0.04 4.74
CA ARG A 29 -8.30 -0.17 6.12
C ARG A 29 -9.45 -0.12 7.13
N MET A 30 -10.37 0.83 7.01
CA MET A 30 -11.48 1.01 7.96
C MET A 30 -12.60 -0.02 7.82
N SER A 31 -12.76 -0.65 6.66
CA SER A 31 -13.90 -1.55 6.42
C SER A 31 -13.48 -2.94 5.97
N GLN A 32 -12.53 -3.04 5.04
CA GLN A 32 -12.13 -4.32 4.48
C GLN A 32 -11.25 -5.11 5.44
N PHE A 33 -10.27 -4.48 6.10
CA PHE A 33 -9.38 -5.18 7.04
C PHE A 33 -10.15 -5.75 8.25
N PRO A 34 -11.10 -5.03 8.88
CA PRO A 34 -11.95 -5.63 9.91
C PRO A 34 -12.78 -6.81 9.41
N GLN A 35 -13.35 -6.72 8.20
CA GLN A 35 -14.10 -7.81 7.58
C GLN A 35 -13.23 -9.05 7.36
N ASP A 36 -11.99 -8.87 6.86
CA ASP A 36 -11.05 -9.97 6.59
C ASP A 36 -10.47 -10.61 7.86
N ASN A 37 -10.50 -9.90 8.99
CA ASN A 37 -10.09 -10.42 10.30
C ASN A 37 -11.28 -10.92 11.15
N GLY A 38 -12.51 -10.77 10.63
CA GLY A 38 -13.73 -11.10 11.34
C GLY A 38 -14.29 -12.50 11.01
N PRO A 39 -15.40 -12.89 11.66
CA PRO A 39 -16.06 -14.17 11.41
C PRO A 39 -16.62 -14.32 9.98
N MET A 40 -16.78 -13.20 9.27
CA MET A 40 -17.27 -13.14 7.89
C MET A 40 -16.15 -13.10 6.85
N ALA A 41 -14.90 -13.38 7.24
CA ALA A 41 -13.78 -13.40 6.32
C ALA A 41 -14.01 -14.42 5.20
N HIS A 42 -13.79 -13.98 3.96
CA HIS A 42 -13.89 -14.82 2.77
C HIS A 42 -12.90 -14.32 1.72
N PRO A 43 -12.40 -15.18 0.82
CA PRO A 43 -11.55 -14.72 -0.28
C PRO A 43 -12.35 -13.90 -1.29
N ILE A 44 -11.66 -13.18 -2.19
CA ILE A 44 -12.32 -12.39 -3.25
C ILE A 44 -13.08 -13.26 -4.26
N ARG A 45 -12.75 -14.55 -4.34
CA ARG A 45 -13.55 -15.57 -5.02
C ARG A 45 -14.01 -16.61 -4.00
N PRO A 46 -15.21 -16.43 -3.40
CA PRO A 46 -15.77 -17.36 -2.43
C PRO A 46 -15.91 -18.77 -3.01
N GLU A 47 -15.60 -19.79 -2.20
CA GLU A 47 -15.76 -21.21 -2.60
C GLU A 47 -17.19 -21.72 -2.40
N SER A 48 -17.97 -21.07 -1.53
CA SER A 48 -19.37 -21.41 -1.28
C SER A 48 -20.17 -20.18 -0.87
N TYR A 49 -21.49 -20.23 -1.12
CA TYR A 49 -22.42 -19.20 -0.69
C TYR A 49 -23.79 -19.81 -0.36
N ILE A 50 -24.52 -19.19 0.56
CA ILE A 50 -25.92 -19.53 0.85
C ILE A 50 -26.85 -18.60 0.06
N LYS A 51 -26.54 -17.30 0.03
CA LYS A 51 -27.23 -16.27 -0.77
C LYS A 51 -26.22 -15.38 -1.45
N MET A 52 -26.41 -15.12 -2.74
CA MET A 52 -25.49 -14.29 -3.53
C MET A 52 -25.43 -12.85 -3.02
N ASP A 53 -26.55 -12.32 -2.50
CA ASP A 53 -26.61 -10.94 -2.00
C ASP A 53 -25.65 -10.67 -0.83
N ASN A 54 -25.24 -11.72 -0.10
CA ASN A 54 -24.27 -11.58 0.99
C ASN A 54 -22.84 -11.30 0.50
N PHE A 55 -22.59 -11.34 -0.82
CA PHE A 55 -21.28 -11.19 -1.44
C PHE A 55 -21.11 -9.85 -2.18
N TYR A 56 -22.04 -8.91 -2.00
CA TYR A 56 -21.80 -7.49 -2.29
C TYR A 56 -20.97 -6.85 -1.16
N THR A 57 -19.73 -7.31 -0.99
CA THR A 57 -18.87 -6.94 0.14
C THR A 57 -17.68 -6.09 -0.26
N VAL A 58 -17.13 -5.36 0.71
CA VAL A 58 -15.90 -4.57 0.55
C VAL A 58 -14.73 -5.46 0.11
N THR A 59 -14.68 -6.72 0.55
CA THR A 59 -13.69 -7.69 0.08
C THR A 59 -13.80 -7.99 -1.43
N ILE A 60 -14.98 -8.26 -1.98
CA ILE A 60 -15.13 -8.56 -3.43
C ILE A 60 -14.90 -7.31 -4.30
N TYR A 61 -15.31 -6.15 -3.81
CA TYR A 61 -15.23 -4.90 -4.56
C TYR A 61 -13.87 -4.23 -4.41
N GLU A 62 -13.51 -3.78 -3.20
CA GLU A 62 -12.32 -2.97 -2.93
C GLU A 62 -11.05 -3.83 -2.88
N LYS A 63 -10.98 -4.92 -2.10
CA LYS A 63 -9.81 -5.82 -2.15
C LYS A 63 -9.67 -6.48 -3.51
N GLY A 64 -10.79 -6.80 -4.18
CA GLY A 64 -10.77 -7.23 -5.56
C GLY A 64 -10.19 -6.18 -6.53
N ALA A 65 -10.36 -4.88 -6.26
CA ALA A 65 -9.75 -3.81 -7.05
C ALA A 65 -8.24 -3.72 -6.79
N GLU A 66 -7.82 -3.88 -5.53
CA GLU A 66 -6.41 -3.95 -5.16
C GLU A 66 -5.70 -5.15 -5.80
N VAL A 67 -6.37 -6.30 -5.91
CA VAL A 67 -5.84 -7.46 -6.66
C VAL A 67 -5.66 -7.14 -8.15
N VAL A 68 -6.60 -6.39 -8.75
CA VAL A 68 -6.44 -5.94 -10.13
C VAL A 68 -5.27 -4.95 -10.26
N ARG A 69 -5.16 -4.00 -9.34
CA ARG A 69 -4.08 -3.02 -9.28
C ARG A 69 -2.70 -3.67 -9.13
N MET A 70 -2.59 -4.76 -8.37
CA MET A 70 -1.33 -5.50 -8.24
C MET A 70 -0.85 -6.11 -9.57
N TYR A 71 -1.74 -6.49 -10.50
CA TYR A 71 -1.30 -6.87 -11.86
C TYR A 71 -0.63 -5.70 -12.58
N GLU A 72 -1.23 -4.50 -12.53
CA GLU A 72 -0.61 -3.30 -13.10
C GLU A 72 0.73 -2.99 -12.43
N THR A 73 0.82 -3.10 -11.10
CA THR A 73 2.09 -2.90 -10.38
C THR A 73 3.17 -3.90 -10.82
N LEU A 74 2.82 -5.17 -11.06
CA LEU A 74 3.75 -6.23 -11.45
C LEU A 74 4.14 -6.19 -12.93
N LEU A 75 3.20 -5.84 -13.81
CA LEU A 75 3.37 -5.89 -15.27
C LEU A 75 3.68 -4.51 -15.88
N GLY A 76 3.54 -3.45 -15.10
CA GLY A 76 3.50 -2.07 -15.59
C GLY A 76 2.20 -1.77 -16.37
N LYS A 77 1.97 -0.48 -16.61
CA LYS A 77 0.79 0.02 -17.32
C LYS A 77 0.63 -0.61 -18.72
N ASP A 78 1.73 -0.71 -19.47
CA ASP A 78 1.73 -1.28 -20.82
C ASP A 78 1.47 -2.80 -20.80
N GLY A 79 2.05 -3.51 -19.84
CA GLY A 79 1.84 -4.96 -19.71
C GLY A 79 0.41 -5.29 -19.28
N PHE A 80 -0.15 -4.51 -18.34
CA PHE A 80 -1.54 -4.61 -17.96
C PHE A 80 -2.48 -4.31 -19.14
N ARG A 81 -2.18 -3.28 -19.94
CA ARG A 81 -2.97 -2.96 -21.14
C ARG A 81 -2.96 -4.10 -22.15
N LYS A 82 -1.80 -4.69 -22.43
CA LYS A 82 -1.69 -5.87 -23.30
C LYS A 82 -2.52 -7.05 -22.79
N GLY A 83 -2.49 -7.29 -21.47
CA GLY A 83 -3.32 -8.33 -20.84
C GLY A 83 -4.82 -8.07 -20.98
N MET A 84 -5.26 -6.81 -20.84
CA MET A 84 -6.64 -6.40 -21.09
C MET A 84 -7.06 -6.61 -22.55
N ASP A 85 -6.19 -6.29 -23.50
CA ASP A 85 -6.45 -6.47 -24.94
C ASP A 85 -6.64 -7.95 -25.26
N LEU A 86 -5.74 -8.81 -24.78
CA LEU A 86 -5.84 -10.25 -24.98
C LEU A 86 -7.07 -10.86 -24.28
N TYR A 87 -7.43 -10.36 -23.10
CA TYR A 87 -8.62 -10.79 -22.38
C TYR A 87 -9.89 -10.56 -23.21
N PHE A 88 -10.06 -9.36 -23.79
CA PHE A 88 -11.21 -9.08 -24.65
C PHE A 88 -11.15 -9.84 -25.97
N GLU A 89 -9.98 -9.96 -26.60
CA GLU A 89 -9.80 -10.75 -27.82
C GLU A 89 -10.30 -12.20 -27.66
N ARG A 90 -9.97 -12.83 -26.53
CA ARG A 90 -10.32 -14.24 -26.26
C ARG A 90 -11.76 -14.45 -25.82
N HIS A 91 -12.34 -13.47 -25.12
CA HIS A 91 -13.52 -13.69 -24.29
C HIS A 91 -14.68 -12.74 -24.56
N ASP A 92 -14.62 -11.91 -25.60
CA ASP A 92 -15.78 -11.10 -26.00
C ASP A 92 -17.00 -11.98 -26.31
N GLY A 93 -18.17 -11.55 -25.82
CA GLY A 93 -19.42 -12.31 -25.92
C GLY A 93 -19.53 -13.55 -25.03
N GLN A 94 -18.61 -13.78 -24.09
CA GLN A 94 -18.58 -14.98 -23.23
C GLN A 94 -18.85 -14.67 -21.74
N ALA A 95 -19.34 -15.68 -21.01
CA ALA A 95 -19.28 -15.70 -19.56
C ALA A 95 -17.97 -16.39 -19.13
N VAL A 96 -17.16 -15.73 -18.30
CA VAL A 96 -15.79 -16.16 -17.98
C VAL A 96 -15.48 -16.17 -16.49
N THR A 97 -14.32 -16.71 -16.14
CA THR A 97 -13.84 -16.92 -14.79
C THR A 97 -12.71 -15.95 -14.41
N THR A 98 -12.35 -15.93 -13.12
CA THR A 98 -11.16 -15.22 -12.65
C THR A 98 -9.87 -15.77 -13.22
N GLU A 99 -9.84 -17.07 -13.53
CA GLU A 99 -8.71 -17.78 -14.13
C GLU A 99 -8.48 -17.32 -15.56
N ASP A 100 -9.55 -17.09 -16.33
CA ASP A 100 -9.45 -16.58 -17.70
C ASP A 100 -8.78 -15.20 -17.72
N PHE A 101 -9.15 -14.32 -16.78
CA PHE A 101 -8.49 -13.02 -16.61
C PHE A 101 -7.02 -13.15 -16.18
N PHE A 102 -6.72 -14.01 -15.20
CA PHE A 102 -5.34 -14.29 -14.77
C PHE A 102 -4.48 -14.82 -15.93
N ASN A 103 -5.01 -15.78 -16.70
CA ASN A 103 -4.31 -16.39 -17.83
C ASN A 103 -4.05 -15.36 -18.94
N ALA A 104 -5.02 -14.51 -19.28
CA ALA A 104 -4.82 -13.43 -20.25
C ALA A 104 -3.71 -12.46 -19.82
N MET A 105 -3.65 -12.11 -18.52
CA MET A 105 -2.58 -11.26 -17.98
C MET A 105 -1.20 -11.91 -18.09
N CYS A 106 -1.09 -13.20 -17.78
CA CYS A 106 0.17 -13.94 -17.87
C CYS A 106 0.62 -14.12 -19.33
N ASP A 107 -0.28 -14.61 -20.19
CA ASP A 107 0.02 -14.97 -21.58
C ASP A 107 0.42 -13.76 -22.42
N ALA A 108 -0.24 -12.60 -22.22
CA ALA A 108 0.08 -11.38 -22.97
C ALA A 108 1.48 -10.82 -22.64
N ASN A 109 2.05 -11.21 -21.50
CA ASN A 109 3.30 -10.67 -20.99
C ASN A 109 4.41 -11.72 -20.87
N GLY A 110 4.13 -12.99 -21.15
CA GLY A 110 5.07 -14.10 -20.89
C GLY A 110 5.52 -14.16 -19.42
N ALA A 111 4.66 -13.70 -18.50
CA ALA A 111 5.00 -13.54 -17.09
C ALA A 111 4.49 -14.72 -16.27
N ASP A 112 5.35 -15.33 -15.44
CA ASP A 112 4.92 -16.29 -14.43
C ASP A 112 4.43 -15.55 -13.18
N LEU A 113 3.12 -15.59 -12.96
CA LEU A 113 2.45 -15.06 -11.77
C LEU A 113 1.79 -16.18 -10.95
N SER A 114 2.27 -17.42 -11.02
CA SER A 114 1.68 -18.56 -10.32
C SER A 114 1.49 -18.35 -8.81
N SER A 115 2.46 -17.70 -8.15
CA SER A 115 2.40 -17.31 -6.72
C SER A 115 1.40 -16.19 -6.41
N PHE A 116 0.72 -15.64 -7.42
CA PHE A 116 -0.35 -14.65 -7.27
C PHE A 116 -1.73 -15.30 -7.05
N LYS A 117 -1.93 -16.55 -7.48
CA LYS A 117 -3.19 -17.29 -7.34
C LYS A 117 -3.80 -17.29 -5.93
N PRO A 118 -3.01 -17.38 -4.84
CA PRO A 118 -3.55 -17.33 -3.48
C PRO A 118 -4.38 -16.07 -3.18
N TRP A 119 -4.18 -14.95 -3.87
CA TRP A 119 -5.02 -13.76 -3.69
C TRP A 119 -6.49 -14.00 -4.03
N TYR A 120 -6.80 -14.97 -4.88
CA TYR A 120 -8.18 -15.32 -5.24
C TYR A 120 -8.85 -16.27 -4.25
N SER A 121 -8.08 -17.11 -3.56
CA SER A 121 -8.60 -18.21 -2.73
C SER A 121 -8.32 -18.07 -1.23
N GLN A 122 -7.38 -17.22 -0.82
CA GLN A 122 -7.01 -17.03 0.57
C GLN A 122 -7.66 -15.77 1.16
N ALA A 123 -8.47 -15.95 2.21
CA ALA A 123 -9.04 -14.86 2.98
C ALA A 123 -8.00 -14.25 3.95
N GLY A 124 -8.32 -13.07 4.50
CA GLY A 124 -7.48 -12.41 5.50
C GLY A 124 -6.49 -11.42 4.91
N THR A 125 -5.93 -10.60 5.79
CA THR A 125 -4.97 -9.54 5.47
C THR A 125 -3.55 -10.00 5.81
N PRO A 126 -2.60 -10.04 4.85
CA PRO A 126 -1.22 -10.36 5.15
C PRO A 126 -0.58 -9.31 6.07
N ASN A 127 0.20 -9.77 7.04
CA ASN A 127 1.13 -8.95 7.79
C ASN A 127 2.49 -9.03 7.10
N VAL A 128 3.07 -7.88 6.76
CA VAL A 128 4.38 -7.78 6.09
C VAL A 128 5.29 -6.90 6.94
N THR A 129 6.47 -7.40 7.28
CA THR A 129 7.52 -6.61 7.91
C THR A 129 8.62 -6.33 6.90
N VAL A 130 9.08 -5.08 6.82
CA VAL A 130 10.19 -4.67 5.96
C VAL A 130 11.18 -3.84 6.76
N ASP A 131 12.36 -4.41 7.02
CA ASP A 131 13.43 -3.75 7.77
C ASP A 131 14.55 -3.31 6.83
N GLY A 132 14.89 -2.02 6.88
CA GLY A 132 15.98 -1.42 6.10
C GLY A 132 17.30 -1.40 6.85
N SER A 133 18.39 -1.66 6.15
CA SER A 133 19.76 -1.53 6.68
C SER A 133 20.70 -0.96 5.61
N TYR A 134 21.52 0.03 6.01
CA TYR A 134 22.49 0.67 5.14
C TYR A 134 23.92 0.25 5.53
N ASP A 135 24.69 -0.19 4.55
CA ASP A 135 26.13 -0.43 4.68
C ASP A 135 26.89 0.66 3.92
N ALA A 136 27.54 1.56 4.67
CA ALA A 136 28.29 2.67 4.12
C ALA A 136 29.60 2.25 3.43
N ALA A 137 30.22 1.15 3.87
CA ALA A 137 31.47 0.66 3.28
C ALA A 137 31.19 -0.02 1.94
N ALA A 138 30.13 -0.84 1.88
CA ALA A 138 29.69 -1.51 0.67
C ALA A 138 28.88 -0.59 -0.27
N LYS A 139 28.38 0.54 0.24
CA LYS A 139 27.43 1.44 -0.47
C LYS A 139 26.19 0.67 -0.93
N THR A 140 25.61 -0.09 -0.01
CA THR A 140 24.45 -0.93 -0.27
C THR A 140 23.34 -0.64 0.73
N PHE A 141 22.10 -0.79 0.27
CA PHE A 141 20.93 -0.72 1.13
C PHE A 141 20.13 -2.02 0.99
N ALA A 142 20.00 -2.78 2.08
CA ALA A 142 19.29 -4.04 2.11
C ALA A 142 17.93 -3.90 2.79
N LEU A 143 16.90 -4.48 2.18
CA LEU A 143 15.55 -4.61 2.70
C LEU A 143 15.30 -6.07 3.02
N LYS A 144 15.17 -6.38 4.32
CA LYS A 144 14.74 -7.71 4.77
C LYS A 144 13.23 -7.70 4.90
N CYS A 145 12.56 -8.54 4.11
CA CYS A 145 11.12 -8.69 4.10
C CYS A 145 10.72 -10.01 4.77
N SER A 146 9.64 -9.99 5.55
CA SER A 146 8.95 -11.19 6.02
C SER A 146 7.44 -11.03 5.90
N GLN A 147 6.71 -12.12 5.69
CA GLN A 147 5.25 -12.11 5.65
C GLN A 147 4.63 -13.29 6.38
N ASN A 148 3.43 -13.04 6.91
CA ASN A 148 2.56 -14.06 7.47
C ASN A 148 1.10 -13.67 7.24
N VAL A 149 0.27 -14.62 6.84
CA VAL A 149 -1.18 -14.44 6.74
C VAL A 149 -1.84 -15.12 7.94
N PRO A 150 -2.53 -14.38 8.83
CA PRO A 150 -3.23 -14.98 9.97
C PRO A 150 -4.31 -15.98 9.53
N LYS A 151 -4.58 -16.96 10.39
CA LYS A 151 -5.69 -17.91 10.18
C LYS A 151 -7.02 -17.17 10.15
N THR A 152 -7.94 -17.66 9.32
CA THR A 152 -9.31 -17.14 9.22
C THR A 152 -10.29 -18.31 9.34
N PRO A 153 -11.58 -18.07 9.66
CA PRO A 153 -12.59 -19.13 9.68
C PRO A 153 -12.56 -19.98 8.40
N GLY A 154 -12.53 -21.30 8.56
CA GLY A 154 -12.47 -22.26 7.44
C GLY A 154 -11.13 -22.35 6.71
N GLN A 155 -10.11 -21.56 7.09
CA GLN A 155 -8.78 -21.59 6.49
C GLN A 155 -7.69 -21.54 7.57
N ASP A 156 -7.39 -22.71 8.15
CA ASP A 156 -6.36 -22.86 9.20
C ASP A 156 -4.94 -22.94 8.65
N THR A 157 -4.80 -23.31 7.38
CA THR A 157 -3.51 -23.37 6.68
C THR A 157 -3.43 -22.21 5.71
N LYS A 158 -2.36 -21.42 5.87
CA LYS A 158 -2.10 -20.21 5.10
C LYS A 158 -0.74 -20.34 4.43
N ILE A 159 -0.61 -19.78 3.23
CA ILE A 159 0.66 -19.78 2.48
C ILE A 159 1.05 -18.34 2.12
N PRO A 160 2.35 -18.06 1.94
CA PRO A 160 2.80 -16.77 1.43
C PRO A 160 2.07 -16.38 0.14
N VAL A 161 1.87 -15.07 -0.04
CA VAL A 161 1.22 -14.52 -1.22
C VAL A 161 2.18 -13.57 -1.93
N MET A 162 2.09 -13.48 -3.26
CA MET A 162 2.86 -12.50 -4.04
C MET A 162 2.47 -11.07 -3.65
N CYS A 163 3.33 -10.38 -2.92
CA CYS A 163 3.19 -8.98 -2.56
C CYS A 163 4.16 -8.13 -3.42
N PRO A 164 3.68 -7.36 -4.41
CA PRO A 164 4.51 -6.35 -5.04
C PRO A 164 4.80 -5.22 -4.05
N ILE A 165 6.04 -5.11 -3.58
CA ILE A 165 6.46 -4.02 -2.69
C ILE A 165 7.15 -2.96 -3.54
N ALA A 166 6.44 -1.89 -3.90
CA ALA A 166 7.03 -0.74 -4.57
C ALA A 166 7.85 0.08 -3.58
N VAL A 167 9.12 0.34 -3.90
CA VAL A 167 10.07 1.01 -3.01
C VAL A 167 10.83 2.10 -3.75
N GLY A 168 11.00 3.26 -3.09
CA GLY A 168 12.00 4.27 -3.42
C GLY A 168 13.00 4.46 -2.29
N LEU A 169 14.18 5.00 -2.61
CA LEU A 169 15.17 5.43 -1.62
C LEU A 169 15.31 6.94 -1.71
N VAL A 170 14.90 7.67 -0.67
CA VAL A 170 14.99 9.13 -0.64
C VAL A 170 16.34 9.53 -0.04
N GLY A 171 17.16 10.20 -0.83
CA GLY A 171 18.48 10.67 -0.42
C GLY A 171 18.43 11.83 0.55
N PRO A 172 19.55 12.16 1.21
CA PRO A 172 19.60 13.24 2.21
C PRO A 172 19.29 14.64 1.62
N ASP A 173 19.33 14.80 0.30
CA ASP A 173 18.91 16.01 -0.41
C ASP A 173 17.39 16.09 -0.63
N GLY A 174 16.63 15.08 -0.18
CA GLY A 174 15.19 14.99 -0.32
C GLY A 174 14.73 14.53 -1.70
N LYS A 175 15.63 13.98 -2.54
CA LYS A 175 15.29 13.45 -3.87
C LYS A 175 15.38 11.94 -3.90
N ASP A 176 14.59 11.31 -4.77
CA ASP A 176 14.74 9.88 -5.01
C ASP A 176 16.11 9.56 -5.63
N MET A 177 16.74 8.51 -5.11
CA MET A 177 17.93 7.91 -5.68
C MET A 177 17.57 6.95 -6.81
N GLU A 178 18.48 6.81 -7.78
CA GLU A 178 18.39 5.73 -8.76
C GLU A 178 18.65 4.38 -8.08
N LEU A 179 17.81 3.39 -8.38
CA LEU A 179 17.83 2.07 -7.76
C LEU A 179 18.47 1.08 -8.72
N THR A 180 19.55 0.47 -8.26
CA THR A 180 20.23 -0.62 -9.00
C THR A 180 20.18 -1.90 -8.18
N MET A 181 19.61 -2.96 -8.74
CA MET A 181 19.53 -4.30 -8.16
C MET A 181 19.92 -5.31 -9.23
N ASP A 182 20.68 -6.34 -8.88
CA ASP A 182 21.15 -7.37 -9.83
C ASP A 182 21.81 -6.81 -11.11
N ALA A 183 22.58 -5.72 -10.95
CA ALA A 183 23.23 -4.96 -12.03
C ALA A 183 22.28 -4.34 -13.08
N ALA A 184 20.98 -4.26 -12.79
CA ALA A 184 19.99 -3.56 -13.60
C ALA A 184 19.49 -2.29 -12.92
N SER A 185 19.29 -1.22 -13.69
CA SER A 185 18.62 0.00 -13.20
C SER A 185 17.11 -0.20 -13.20
N HIS A 186 16.47 0.24 -12.12
CA HIS A 186 15.03 0.22 -11.92
C HIS A 186 14.45 1.65 -11.86
N GLY A 187 15.22 2.67 -12.28
CA GLY A 187 14.83 4.06 -12.10
C GLY A 187 14.74 4.43 -10.62
N THR A 188 13.78 5.29 -10.26
CA THR A 188 13.63 5.79 -8.88
C THR A 188 12.64 4.99 -8.02
N THR A 189 11.93 4.02 -8.61
CA THR A 189 11.00 3.15 -7.89
C THR A 189 11.12 1.72 -8.43
N ALA A 190 11.51 0.80 -7.56
CA ALA A 190 11.61 -0.62 -7.87
C ALA A 190 10.42 -1.37 -7.27
N VAL A 191 9.89 -2.36 -8.00
CA VAL A 191 8.84 -3.25 -7.50
C VAL A 191 9.48 -4.59 -7.12
N LEU A 192 9.56 -4.86 -5.82
CA LEU A 192 10.08 -6.12 -5.30
C LEU A 192 8.97 -7.18 -5.38
N ARG A 193 9.25 -8.29 -6.08
CA ARG A 193 8.32 -9.42 -6.23
C ARG A 193 8.43 -10.35 -5.03
N PHE A 194 7.78 -10.01 -3.91
CA PHE A 194 7.92 -10.74 -2.65
C PHE A 194 6.85 -11.81 -2.47
N ASP A 195 7.20 -13.08 -2.71
CA ASP A 195 6.27 -14.22 -2.61
C ASP A 195 6.72 -15.34 -1.66
N GLN A 196 7.86 -15.16 -1.00
CA GLN A 196 8.38 -16.09 0.01
C GLN A 196 7.96 -15.67 1.42
N ALA A 197 8.13 -16.56 2.39
CA ALA A 197 7.93 -16.20 3.81
C ALA A 197 8.93 -15.14 4.28
N GLU A 198 10.18 -15.23 3.81
CA GLU A 198 11.23 -14.25 4.04
C GLU A 198 12.05 -14.06 2.76
N ALA A 199 12.51 -12.85 2.51
CA ALA A 199 13.42 -12.52 1.40
C ALA A 199 14.28 -11.31 1.76
N THR A 200 15.41 -11.13 1.10
CA THR A 200 16.24 -9.92 1.23
C THR A 200 16.56 -9.38 -0.15
N TYR A 201 16.33 -8.09 -0.35
CA TYR A 201 16.61 -7.36 -1.58
C TYR A 201 17.69 -6.32 -1.31
N THR A 202 18.72 -6.26 -2.14
CA THR A 202 19.86 -5.35 -1.92
C THR A 202 20.03 -4.41 -3.09
N PHE A 203 19.91 -3.12 -2.81
CA PHE A 203 20.28 -2.06 -3.74
C PHE A 203 21.77 -1.76 -3.62
N THR A 204 22.43 -1.58 -4.76
CA THR A 204 23.86 -1.29 -4.85
C THR A 204 24.09 0.13 -5.36
N GLY A 205 25.29 0.67 -5.13
CA GLY A 205 25.63 2.02 -5.57
C GLY A 205 24.99 3.14 -4.74
N VAL A 206 24.50 2.83 -3.55
CA VAL A 206 23.84 3.77 -2.64
C VAL A 206 24.92 4.59 -1.92
N ALA A 207 25.24 5.77 -2.45
CA ALA A 207 26.41 6.56 -2.02
C ALA A 207 26.26 7.25 -0.65
N ALA A 208 25.03 7.46 -0.18
CA ALA A 208 24.71 8.08 1.10
C ALA A 208 23.53 7.36 1.74
N LYS A 209 23.43 7.38 3.08
CA LYS A 209 22.33 6.74 3.81
C LYS A 209 20.98 7.33 3.34
N PRO A 210 20.10 6.52 2.73
CA PRO A 210 18.78 6.98 2.33
C PRO A 210 17.75 6.74 3.45
N VAL A 211 16.57 7.32 3.28
CA VAL A 211 15.35 6.92 3.99
C VAL A 211 14.44 6.16 3.00
N PRO A 212 14.06 4.89 3.27
CA PRO A 212 13.28 4.12 2.31
C PRO A 212 11.80 4.49 2.36
N SER A 213 11.23 4.78 1.18
CA SER A 213 9.80 4.92 0.97
C SER A 213 9.23 3.57 0.56
N ILE A 214 8.64 2.85 1.51
CA ILE A 214 8.24 1.44 1.36
C ILE A 214 6.74 1.35 1.08
N LEU A 215 6.34 0.39 0.23
CA LEU A 215 4.93 0.16 -0.16
C LEU A 215 4.30 1.40 -0.83
N ARG A 216 5.07 2.09 -1.68
CA ARG A 216 4.63 3.27 -2.45
C ARG A 216 3.28 3.04 -3.12
N ASN A 217 2.45 4.08 -3.12
CA ASN A 217 1.08 4.04 -3.64
C ASN A 217 0.25 2.88 -3.04
N PHE A 218 0.58 2.40 -1.84
CA PHE A 218 -0.02 1.21 -1.23
C PHE A 218 -0.02 0.01 -2.18
N SER A 219 1.15 -0.37 -2.68
CA SER A 219 1.31 -1.31 -3.79
C SER A 219 0.74 -2.72 -3.57
N ALA A 220 0.51 -3.13 -2.32
CA ALA A 220 -0.19 -4.37 -1.96
C ALA A 220 -1.12 -4.14 -0.73
N PRO A 221 -2.28 -4.82 -0.64
CA PRO A 221 -3.23 -4.65 0.45
C PRO A 221 -2.81 -5.44 1.71
N VAL A 222 -1.76 -4.95 2.38
CA VAL A 222 -1.12 -5.59 3.53
C VAL A 222 -1.05 -4.66 4.74
N LYS A 223 -0.89 -5.24 5.94
CA LYS A 223 -0.49 -4.52 7.15
C LYS A 223 1.04 -4.45 7.19
N LEU A 224 1.59 -3.28 6.94
CA LEU A 224 3.04 -3.05 6.90
C LEU A 224 3.58 -2.70 8.29
N THR A 225 4.68 -3.34 8.67
CA THR A 225 5.55 -2.96 9.81
C THR A 225 6.94 -2.64 9.28
N THR A 226 7.60 -1.61 9.82
CA THR A 226 8.96 -1.22 9.42
C THR A 226 9.79 -0.80 10.64
N ASN A 227 11.10 -0.69 10.46
CA ASN A 227 12.02 -0.11 11.43
C ASN A 227 12.28 1.39 11.22
N LEU A 228 11.40 2.11 10.49
CA LEU A 228 11.50 3.56 10.32
C LEU A 228 11.35 4.28 11.67
N THR A 229 12.24 5.24 11.91
CA THR A 229 12.19 6.09 13.10
C THR A 229 11.23 7.27 12.93
N GLU A 230 10.92 7.98 14.01
CA GLU A 230 10.13 9.22 13.94
C GLU A 230 10.80 10.26 13.02
N ASP A 231 12.12 10.40 13.10
CA ASP A 231 12.90 11.29 12.24
C ASP A 231 12.80 10.89 10.76
N ASP A 232 12.81 9.58 10.47
CA ASP A 232 12.61 9.08 9.11
C ASP A 232 11.20 9.42 8.59
N LEU A 233 10.16 9.25 9.42
CA LEU A 233 8.79 9.60 9.06
C LEU A 233 8.62 11.11 8.83
N VAL A 234 9.22 11.95 9.68
CA VAL A 234 9.23 13.42 9.50
C VAL A 234 9.92 13.77 8.18
N PHE A 235 11.04 13.10 7.89
CA PHE A 235 11.76 13.28 6.65
C PHE A 235 10.93 12.88 5.42
N LEU A 236 10.26 11.73 5.44
CA LEU A 236 9.39 11.27 4.35
C LEU A 236 8.17 12.19 4.18
N MET A 237 7.50 12.58 5.26
CA MET A 237 6.40 13.56 5.22
C MET A 237 6.83 14.86 4.51
N ALA A 238 8.07 15.30 4.74
CA ALA A 238 8.60 16.53 4.17
C ALA A 238 9.09 16.39 2.72
N ASN A 239 9.54 15.19 2.29
CA ASN A 239 10.36 15.03 1.09
C ASN A 239 9.92 13.94 0.10
N ASP A 240 9.16 12.94 0.53
CA ASP A 240 8.86 11.78 -0.32
C ASP A 240 8.12 12.21 -1.61
N SER A 241 8.56 11.66 -2.73
CA SER A 241 7.98 11.91 -4.05
C SER A 241 6.64 11.17 -4.23
N ASP A 242 6.44 10.06 -3.51
CA ASP A 242 5.18 9.33 -3.53
C ASP A 242 4.15 10.04 -2.65
N ALA A 243 3.12 10.59 -3.29
CA ALA A 243 2.08 11.37 -2.59
C ALA A 243 1.40 10.55 -1.48
N PHE A 244 1.14 9.26 -1.73
CA PHE A 244 0.50 8.39 -0.74
C PHE A 244 1.41 8.20 0.49
N ASN A 245 2.66 7.81 0.32
CA ASN A 245 3.59 7.61 1.44
C ASN A 245 3.93 8.92 2.16
N ARG A 246 3.98 10.05 1.45
CA ARG A 246 4.12 11.36 2.06
C ARG A 246 2.95 11.68 3.01
N TRP A 247 1.72 11.37 2.60
CA TRP A 247 0.54 11.46 3.47
C TRP A 247 0.60 10.44 4.62
N GLU A 248 0.92 9.18 4.33
CA GLU A 248 0.95 8.08 5.31
C GLU A 248 1.95 8.34 6.45
N ALA A 249 3.14 8.85 6.12
CA ALA A 249 4.14 9.23 7.11
C ALA A 249 3.61 10.33 8.06
N GLY A 250 2.95 11.35 7.49
CA GLY A 250 2.27 12.39 8.25
C GLY A 250 1.16 11.85 9.14
N GLN A 251 0.31 10.96 8.62
CA GLN A 251 -0.76 10.36 9.42
C GLN A 251 -0.24 9.47 10.53
N THR A 252 0.83 8.72 10.31
CA THR A 252 1.45 7.88 11.34
C THR A 252 1.98 8.73 12.49
N LEU A 253 2.66 9.83 12.17
CA LEU A 253 3.14 10.81 13.16
C LEU A 253 1.97 11.44 13.95
N LEU A 254 0.98 12.00 13.24
CA LEU A 254 -0.16 12.66 13.86
C LEU A 254 -0.99 11.70 14.71
N ARG A 255 -1.18 10.46 14.24
CA ARG A 255 -1.87 9.40 15.01
C ARG A 255 -1.12 9.07 16.29
N GLY A 256 0.21 8.94 16.22
CA GLY A 256 1.05 8.73 17.41
C GLY A 256 0.89 9.86 18.43
N LEU A 257 0.89 11.11 17.97
CA LEU A 257 0.65 12.28 18.84
C LEU A 257 -0.74 12.26 19.48
N CYS A 258 -1.81 12.00 18.71
CA CYS A 258 -3.17 11.92 19.22
C CYS A 258 -3.32 10.80 20.26
N LEU A 259 -2.80 9.59 19.97
CA LEU A 259 -2.87 8.47 20.90
C LEU A 259 -2.07 8.73 22.19
N ASN A 260 -0.91 9.39 22.10
CA ASN A 260 -0.14 9.79 23.27
C ASN A 260 -0.87 10.86 24.09
N LEU A 261 -1.54 11.82 23.44
CA LEU A 261 -2.35 12.84 24.11
C LEU A 261 -3.51 12.19 24.88
N ILE A 262 -4.27 11.31 24.24
CA ILE A 262 -5.39 10.57 24.85
C ILE A 262 -4.92 9.77 26.07
N LYS A 263 -3.75 9.11 25.98
CA LYS A 263 -3.22 8.27 27.07
C LYS A 263 -2.61 9.06 28.22
N SER A 264 -1.94 10.18 27.93
CA SER A 264 -1.21 10.96 28.95
C SER A 264 -2.09 11.99 29.65
N GLY A 265 -3.06 12.58 28.94
CA GLY A 265 -3.84 13.71 29.45
C GLY A 265 -3.04 15.01 29.66
N GLU A 266 -1.77 15.03 29.25
CA GLU A 266 -0.89 16.19 29.38
C GLU A 266 -1.22 17.27 28.34
N PRO A 267 -0.90 18.55 28.59
CA PRO A 267 -1.10 19.61 27.60
C PRO A 267 -0.41 19.30 26.27
N PHE A 268 -1.18 19.32 25.18
CA PHE A 268 -0.64 19.05 23.86
C PHE A 268 0.44 20.05 23.46
N THR A 269 1.60 19.53 23.05
CA THR A 269 2.68 20.33 22.44
C THR A 269 3.06 19.71 21.10
N MET A 270 2.89 20.47 20.02
CA MET A 270 3.30 20.03 18.68
C MET A 270 4.84 20.06 18.57
N PRO A 271 5.50 18.95 18.20
CA PRO A 271 6.93 18.97 17.91
C PRO A 271 7.30 19.97 16.80
N ALA A 272 8.41 20.69 16.98
CA ALA A 272 8.87 21.67 16.01
C ALA A 272 9.21 21.01 14.66
N SER A 273 9.78 19.80 14.69
CA SER A 273 10.11 18.99 13.50
C SER A 273 8.89 18.72 12.62
N ILE A 274 7.77 18.31 13.22
CA ILE A 274 6.49 18.08 12.53
C ILE A 274 5.91 19.39 12.01
N THR A 275 5.98 20.46 12.82
CA THR A 275 5.50 21.79 12.40
C THR A 275 6.26 22.30 11.17
N ASP A 276 7.58 22.12 11.12
CA ASP A 276 8.41 22.52 9.99
C ASP A 276 8.16 21.64 8.75
N ALA A 277 7.93 20.34 8.93
CA ALA A 277 7.51 19.45 7.84
C ALA A 277 6.15 19.86 7.25
N MET A 278 5.16 20.17 8.10
CA MET A 278 3.86 20.71 7.67
C MET A 278 4.03 22.05 6.93
N ARG A 279 4.88 22.95 7.43
CA ARG A 279 5.17 24.22 6.76
C ARG A 279 5.79 24.01 5.37
N LYS A 280 6.66 23.01 5.22
CA LYS A 280 7.23 22.63 3.91
C LYS A 280 6.16 22.11 2.96
N ILE A 281 5.26 21.24 3.41
CA ILE A 281 4.11 20.77 2.61
C ILE A 281 3.25 21.95 2.14
N LEU A 282 2.83 22.82 3.06
CA LEU A 282 2.02 24.00 2.74
C LEU A 282 2.74 24.97 1.78
N SER A 283 4.05 25.16 1.94
CA SER A 283 4.83 26.00 1.03
C SER A 283 4.86 25.45 -0.40
N GLY A 284 4.73 24.13 -0.57
CA GLY A 284 4.58 23.48 -1.86
C GLY A 284 3.35 23.95 -2.65
N ALA A 285 2.31 24.45 -1.98
CA ALA A 285 1.09 24.95 -2.64
C ALA A 285 1.32 26.20 -3.51
N LYS A 286 2.51 26.82 -3.38
CA LYS A 286 2.95 27.96 -4.20
C LYS A 286 3.43 27.54 -5.58
N ALA A 287 3.74 26.26 -5.81
CA ALA A 287 4.15 25.79 -7.13
C ALA A 287 2.98 25.93 -8.13
N PRO A 288 3.23 26.33 -9.39
CA PRO A 288 2.17 26.57 -10.38
C PRO A 288 1.28 25.34 -10.65
N ASP A 289 1.88 24.16 -10.59
CA ASP A 289 1.30 22.83 -10.84
C ASP A 289 1.03 22.04 -9.56
N ALA A 290 1.04 22.71 -8.40
CA ALA A 290 0.80 22.05 -7.12
C ALA A 290 -0.58 21.38 -7.08
N ASP A 291 -0.62 20.10 -6.71
CA ASP A 291 -1.85 19.42 -6.33
C ASP A 291 -2.31 19.93 -4.95
N LYS A 292 -3.07 21.04 -4.96
CA LYS A 292 -3.60 21.68 -3.75
C LYS A 292 -4.61 20.80 -3.02
N ALA A 293 -5.30 19.91 -3.73
CA ALA A 293 -6.22 18.97 -3.11
C ALA A 293 -5.45 17.94 -2.27
N PHE A 294 -4.35 17.40 -2.82
CA PHE A 294 -3.44 16.56 -2.06
C PHE A 294 -2.84 17.29 -0.87
N ILE A 295 -2.35 18.52 -1.03
CA ILE A 295 -1.77 19.30 0.08
C ILE A 295 -2.80 19.51 1.20
N ALA A 296 -4.05 19.86 0.87
CA ALA A 296 -5.12 19.97 1.86
C ALA A 296 -5.37 18.63 2.57
N ARG A 297 -5.40 17.52 1.83
CA ARG A 297 -5.58 16.17 2.39
C ARG A 297 -4.41 15.74 3.28
N ALA A 298 -3.18 16.09 2.92
CA ALA A 298 -1.96 15.84 3.69
C ALA A 298 -1.94 16.56 5.04
N MET A 299 -2.66 17.67 5.16
CA MET A 299 -2.75 18.47 6.40
C MET A 299 -3.92 18.08 7.31
N MET A 300 -4.75 17.13 6.90
CA MET A 300 -5.82 16.63 7.77
C MET A 300 -5.24 15.78 8.90
N VAL A 301 -5.77 15.98 10.10
CA VAL A 301 -5.49 15.15 11.28
C VAL A 301 -6.35 13.88 11.21
N PRO A 302 -5.88 12.73 11.75
CA PRO A 302 -6.69 11.52 11.85
C PRO A 302 -8.05 11.77 12.51
N GLY A 303 -9.10 11.14 11.98
CA GLY A 303 -10.44 11.24 12.54
C GLY A 303 -10.65 10.32 13.75
N GLU A 304 -11.65 10.63 14.58
CA GLU A 304 -12.01 9.85 15.79
C GLU A 304 -12.23 8.36 15.50
N GLY A 305 -12.95 8.05 14.42
CA GLY A 305 -13.23 6.66 14.01
C GLY A 305 -11.94 5.88 13.74
N GLU A 306 -10.95 6.49 13.08
CA GLU A 306 -9.65 5.87 12.84
C GLU A 306 -8.88 5.69 14.15
N LEU A 307 -8.84 6.70 15.02
CA LEU A 307 -8.13 6.62 16.30
C LEU A 307 -8.70 5.52 17.21
N SER A 308 -10.02 5.33 17.19
CA SER A 308 -10.70 4.32 18.01
C SER A 308 -10.25 2.88 17.72
N GLU A 309 -9.82 2.58 16.48
CA GLU A 309 -9.32 1.26 16.09
C GLU A 309 -7.95 0.92 16.71
N PHE A 310 -7.20 1.94 17.16
CA PHE A 310 -5.89 1.78 17.79
C PHE A 310 -5.93 1.79 19.32
N LEU A 311 -7.10 2.06 19.90
CA LEU A 311 -7.33 1.98 21.34
C LEU A 311 -7.78 0.56 21.72
N GLU A 312 -7.53 0.17 22.97
CA GLU A 312 -7.99 -1.12 23.46
C GLU A 312 -9.52 -1.16 23.52
N GLN A 313 -10.11 -2.32 23.22
CA GLN A 313 -11.55 -2.48 23.31
C GLN A 313 -12.03 -2.23 24.74
N GLY A 314 -13.01 -1.33 24.88
CA GLY A 314 -13.55 -0.92 26.18
C GLY A 314 -12.81 0.22 26.86
N THR A 315 -11.72 0.74 26.27
CA THR A 315 -11.00 1.93 26.79
C THR A 315 -11.27 3.20 25.97
N VAL A 316 -12.16 3.14 24.98
CA VAL A 316 -12.51 4.29 24.14
C VAL A 316 -13.36 5.26 24.96
N ASP A 317 -12.82 6.45 25.22
CA ASP A 317 -13.55 7.59 25.75
C ASP A 317 -13.84 8.56 24.60
N PRO A 318 -15.10 8.70 24.13
CA PRO A 318 -15.43 9.59 23.03
C PRO A 318 -15.20 11.09 23.32
N ALA A 319 -15.02 11.47 24.59
CA ALA A 319 -14.76 12.85 24.97
C ALA A 319 -13.27 13.22 24.94
N ALA A 320 -12.37 12.23 24.92
CA ALA A 320 -10.91 12.37 24.93
C ALA A 320 -10.33 12.36 23.50
#